data_AF-Q3SNP2-F1
#
_entry.id   AF-Q3SNP2-F1
#
_cell.length_a   1.000
_cell.length_b   1.000
_cell.length_c   1.000
_cell.angle_alpha   90.00
_cell.angle_beta   90.00
_cell.angle_gamma   90.00
#
_symmetry.space_group_name_H-M   'P 1'
#
loop_
_entity.id
_entity.type
_entity.pdbx_description
1 polymer ?
#
loop_
_entity_poly.entity_id
_entity_poly.type
_entity_poly.pdbx_seq_one_letter_code
_entity_poly.pdbx_strand_id
1 'polypeptide(L)'
;MNGEIFRVYLQRCLVPTLKPGDIVVMDNLPAHKNDDVRQIIEAAGAQLRYLPPYSPDLNPIEMAFAKLKAHLRKAAERSIPALWNRIGSILDLLSRPMHQLLQSRRLCVISIQNGSSRHFLRHFSP
;
A
#
# COMPACT_ATOMS: atom_id res chain seq x y z
N MET A 1 -4.01 -3.62 13.16
CA MET A 1 -2.97 -2.57 13.29
C MET A 1 -3.62 -1.43 14.06
N ASN A 2 -2.99 -0.94 15.14
CA ASN A 2 -3.46 0.22 15.89
C ASN A 2 -2.69 1.48 15.44
N GLY A 3 -3.08 2.66 15.95
CA GLY A 3 -2.48 3.95 15.53
C GLY A 3 -0.98 4.05 15.80
N GLU A 4 -0.48 3.50 16.91
CA GLU A 4 0.95 3.57 17.25
C GLU A 4 1.83 2.75 16.30
N ILE A 5 1.42 1.50 16.00
CA ILE A 5 2.12 0.65 15.04
C ILE A 5 2.08 1.28 13.64
N PHE A 6 0.96 1.93 13.30
CA PHE A 6 0.84 2.65 12.03
C PHE A 6 1.81 3.85 11.97
N ARG A 7 1.95 4.63 13.05
CA ARG A 7 2.93 5.72 13.13
C ARG A 7 4.36 5.22 12.92
N VAL A 8 4.74 4.12 13.57
CA VAL A 8 6.08 3.51 13.38
C VAL A 8 6.28 3.09 11.93
N TYR A 9 5.25 2.50 11.31
CA TYR A 9 5.28 2.15 9.89
C TYR A 9 5.46 3.38 8.99
N LEU A 10 4.77 4.49 9.27
CA LEU A 10 4.93 5.72 8.49
C LEU A 10 6.39 6.19 8.52
N GLN A 11 6.96 6.27 9.72
CA GLN A 11 8.32 6.80 9.91
C GLN A 11 9.41 5.88 9.34
N ARG A 12 9.27 4.55 9.54
CA ARG A 12 10.34 3.60 9.20
C ARG A 12 10.23 3.03 7.79
N CYS A 13 9.02 2.94 7.25
CA CYS A 13 8.80 2.24 6.00
C CYS A 13 8.30 3.19 4.90
N LEU A 14 7.32 4.04 5.19
CA LEU A 14 6.72 4.88 4.15
C LEU A 14 7.57 6.11 3.82
N VAL A 15 7.78 6.98 4.81
CA VAL A 15 8.46 8.28 4.63
C VAL A 15 9.80 8.17 3.91
N PRO A 16 10.68 7.18 4.20
CA PRO A 16 11.95 7.03 3.48
C PRO A 16 11.82 6.81 1.97
N THR A 17 10.62 6.51 1.48
CA THR A 17 10.37 6.20 0.06
C THR A 17 9.61 7.31 -0.67
N LEU A 18 9.18 8.33 0.05
CA LEU A 18 8.49 9.50 -0.50
C LEU A 18 9.49 10.48 -1.12
N LYS A 19 9.05 11.16 -2.18
CA LYS A 19 9.74 12.31 -2.76
C LYS A 19 8.86 13.55 -2.63
N PRO A 20 9.46 14.76 -2.55
CA PRO A 20 8.69 15.99 -2.58
C PRO A 20 7.76 16.05 -3.80
N GLY A 21 6.50 16.43 -3.58
CA GLY A 21 5.45 16.47 -4.59
C GLY A 21 4.72 15.14 -4.82
N ASP A 22 5.10 14.04 -4.15
CA ASP A 22 4.30 12.81 -4.16
C ASP A 22 2.95 13.04 -3.49
N ILE A 23 1.91 12.35 -4.00
CA ILE A 23 0.59 12.33 -3.39
C ILE A 23 0.38 10.97 -2.74
N VAL A 24 0.21 10.98 -1.42
CA VAL A 24 -0.19 9.82 -0.62
C VAL A 24 -1.71 9.79 -0.53
N VAL A 25 -2.31 8.71 -1.00
CA VAL A 25 -3.76 8.48 -0.89
C VAL A 25 -4.02 7.42 0.18
N MET A 26 -4.79 7.76 1.21
CA MET A 26 -5.18 6.85 2.31
C MET A 26 -6.67 6.54 2.31
N ASP A 27 -7.02 5.34 2.78
CA ASP A 27 -8.41 4.97 3.08
C ASP A 27 -8.87 5.54 4.45
N ASN A 28 -10.16 5.39 4.75
CA ASN A 28 -10.82 6.03 5.89
C ASN A 28 -10.74 5.25 7.23
N LEU A 29 -9.77 4.34 7.39
CA LEU A 29 -9.64 3.59 8.64
C LEU A 29 -9.32 4.49 9.83
N PRO A 30 -9.84 4.20 11.04
CA PRO A 30 -9.59 5.02 12.22
C PRO A 30 -8.11 5.25 12.53
N ALA A 31 -7.26 4.23 12.30
CA ALA A 31 -5.82 4.33 12.52
C ALA A 31 -5.11 5.37 11.61
N HIS A 32 -5.73 5.74 10.48
CA HIS A 32 -5.18 6.71 9.53
C HIS A 32 -5.59 8.15 9.81
N LYS A 33 -6.54 8.37 10.73
CA LYS A 33 -7.14 9.69 11.00
C LYS A 33 -6.46 10.48 12.11
N ASN A 34 -5.34 10.00 12.64
CA ASN A 34 -4.59 10.73 13.66
C ASN A 34 -3.91 11.95 13.03
N ASP A 35 -3.87 13.07 13.76
CA ASP A 35 -3.31 14.34 13.26
C ASP A 35 -1.81 14.23 12.90
N ASP A 36 -1.09 13.33 13.56
CA ASP A 36 0.32 13.06 13.32
C ASP A 36 0.60 12.44 11.94
N VAL A 37 -0.35 11.70 11.36
CA VAL A 37 -0.21 11.07 10.04
C VAL A 37 0.03 12.11 8.96
N ARG A 38 -0.77 13.18 8.95
CA ARG A 38 -0.63 14.27 7.98
C ARG A 38 0.71 14.97 8.16
N GLN A 39 1.07 15.31 9.39
CA GLN A 39 2.31 16.01 9.72
C GLN A 39 3.54 15.24 9.25
N ILE A 40 3.58 13.92 9.50
CA ILE A 40 4.70 13.06 9.10
C ILE A 40 4.88 13.01 7.58
N ILE A 41 3.78 12.98 6.83
CA ILE A 41 3.81 12.90 5.35
C ILE A 41 4.18 14.26 4.75
N GLU A 42 3.58 15.34 5.23
CA GLU A 42 3.83 16.69 4.72
C GLU A 42 5.24 17.19 5.08
N ALA A 43 5.81 16.74 6.20
CA ALA A 43 7.22 16.98 6.53
C ALA A 43 8.19 16.36 5.52
N ALA A 44 7.79 15.31 4.81
CA ALA A 44 8.57 14.72 3.71
C ALA A 44 8.38 15.46 2.36
N GLY A 45 7.59 16.54 2.35
CA GLY A 45 7.23 17.30 1.14
C GLY A 45 6.16 16.64 0.28
N ALA A 46 5.48 15.60 0.78
CA ALA A 46 4.39 14.92 0.10
C ALA A 46 3.01 15.49 0.51
N GLN A 47 1.95 15.17 -0.25
CA GLN A 47 0.58 15.59 0.04
C GLN A 47 -0.28 14.42 0.48
N LEU A 48 -1.02 14.56 1.57
CA LEU A 48 -1.98 13.55 2.02
C LEU A 48 -3.40 13.84 1.50
N ARG A 49 -4.00 12.86 0.81
CA ARG A 49 -5.40 12.83 0.38
C ARG A 49 -6.10 11.61 0.97
N TYR A 50 -7.34 11.78 1.40
CA TYR A 50 -8.19 10.66 1.83
C TYR A 50 -9.14 10.28 0.71
N LEU A 51 -9.41 8.98 0.56
CA LEU A 51 -10.46 8.51 -0.33
C LEU A 51 -11.83 8.97 0.19
N PRO A 52 -12.78 9.31 -0.71
CA PRO A 52 -14.16 9.53 -0.30
C PRO A 52 -14.73 8.28 0.37
N PRO A 53 -15.65 8.42 1.33
CA PRO A 53 -16.31 7.29 1.97
C PRO A 53 -17.00 6.40 0.92
N TYR A 54 -16.79 5.09 1.00
CA TYR A 54 -17.43 4.07 0.15
C TYR A 54 -17.23 4.28 -1.36
N SER A 55 -15.98 4.38 -1.82
CA SER A 55 -15.63 4.27 -3.25
C SER A 55 -14.81 3.00 -3.54
N PRO A 56 -15.38 1.79 -3.36
CA PRO A 56 -14.68 0.53 -3.65
C PRO A 56 -14.22 0.44 -5.12
N ASP A 57 -14.94 1.10 -6.03
CA ASP A 57 -14.62 1.12 -7.47
C ASP A 57 -13.44 2.05 -7.83
N LEU A 58 -13.01 2.94 -6.93
CA LEU A 58 -11.90 3.87 -7.17
C LEU A 58 -10.56 3.40 -6.59
N ASN A 59 -10.50 2.17 -6.07
CA ASN A 59 -9.27 1.64 -5.50
C ASN A 59 -8.66 0.57 -6.44
N PRO A 60 -7.79 0.95 -7.40
CA PRO A 60 -7.17 -0.01 -8.32
C PRO A 60 -6.38 -1.12 -7.61
N ILE A 61 -6.07 -0.94 -6.32
CA ILE A 61 -5.46 -1.95 -5.46
C ILE A 61 -6.43 -3.10 -5.13
N GLU A 62 -7.75 -2.89 -5.14
CA GLU A 62 -8.75 -3.93 -4.84
C GLU A 62 -8.70 -5.04 -5.88
N MET A 63 -8.56 -4.68 -7.16
CA MET A 63 -8.39 -5.65 -8.24
C MET A 63 -7.08 -6.43 -8.10
N ALA A 64 -5.99 -5.75 -7.73
CA ALA A 64 -4.71 -6.39 -7.46
C ALA A 64 -4.79 -7.34 -6.25
N PHE A 65 -5.47 -6.93 -5.17
CA PHE A 65 -5.70 -7.76 -3.99
C PHE A 65 -6.65 -8.92 -4.25
N ALA A 66 -7.68 -8.74 -5.07
CA ALA A 66 -8.57 -9.81 -5.49
C ALA A 66 -7.79 -10.90 -6.24
N LYS A 67 -6.92 -10.51 -7.18
CA LYS A 67 -6.01 -11.42 -7.88
C LYS A 67 -5.04 -12.12 -6.92
N LEU A 68 -4.38 -11.37 -6.03
CA LEU A 68 -3.49 -11.94 -5.02
C LEU A 68 -4.21 -12.97 -4.14
N LYS A 69 -5.39 -12.64 -3.61
CA LYS A 69 -6.22 -13.54 -2.79
C LYS A 69 -6.62 -14.79 -3.56
N ALA A 70 -6.99 -14.66 -4.83
CA ALA A 70 -7.33 -15.80 -5.68
C ALA A 70 -6.13 -16.75 -5.85
N HIS A 71 -4.93 -16.21 -6.12
CA HIS A 71 -3.71 -17.02 -6.24
C HIS A 71 -3.31 -17.69 -4.93
N LEU A 72 -3.45 -17.01 -3.79
CA LEU A 72 -3.17 -17.58 -2.46
C LEU A 72 -4.16 -18.69 -2.10
N ARG A 73 -5.46 -18.50 -2.34
CA ARG A 73 -6.48 -19.54 -2.11
C ARG A 73 -6.24 -20.78 -2.96
N LYS A 74 -5.82 -20.60 -4.22
CA LYS A 74 -5.46 -21.71 -5.12
C LYS A 74 -4.22 -22.46 -4.64
N ALA A 75 -3.25 -21.77 -4.04
CA ALA A 75 -2.01 -22.39 -3.55
C ALA A 75 -2.23 -23.20 -2.27
N ALA A 76 -3.17 -22.80 -1.42
CA ALA A 76 -3.58 -23.52 -0.20
C ALA A 76 -2.42 -23.90 0.75
N GLU A 77 -1.37 -23.06 0.80
CA GLU A 77 -0.21 -23.26 1.65
C GLU A 77 -0.60 -23.43 3.13
N ARG A 78 -0.01 -24.42 3.80
CA ARG A 78 -0.35 -24.78 5.19
C ARG A 78 0.74 -24.45 6.21
N SER A 79 1.82 -23.81 5.77
CA SER A 79 2.90 -23.35 6.64
C SER A 79 3.20 -21.87 6.42
N ILE A 80 3.62 -21.19 7.48
CA ILE A 80 4.02 -19.78 7.43
C ILE A 80 5.17 -19.55 6.43
N PRO A 81 6.24 -20.37 6.40
CA PRO A 81 7.33 -20.18 5.43
C PRO A 81 6.88 -20.35 3.98
N ALA A 82 6.07 -21.38 3.69
CA ALA A 82 5.59 -21.61 2.33
C ALA A 82 4.64 -20.50 1.87
N LEU A 83 3.78 -20.00 2.78
CA LEU A 83 2.93 -18.85 2.52
C LEU A 83 3.74 -17.60 2.16
N TRP A 84 4.82 -17.30 2.91
CA TRP A 84 5.69 -16.16 2.62
C TRP A 84 6.37 -16.27 1.25
N ASN A 85 6.97 -17.42 0.94
CA ASN A 85 7.58 -17.66 -0.36
C ASN A 85 6.56 -17.52 -1.50
N ARG A 86 5.34 -18.03 -1.27
CA ARG A 86 4.26 -17.95 -2.25
C ARG A 86 3.81 -16.52 -2.49
N ILE A 87 3.64 -15.73 -1.43
CA ILE A 87 3.35 -14.30 -1.53
C ILE A 87 4.38 -13.60 -2.40
N GLY A 88 5.69 -13.82 -2.16
CA GLY A 88 6.77 -13.23 -2.97
C GLY A 88 6.61 -13.54 -4.45
N SER A 89 6.47 -14.82 -4.79
CA SER A 89 6.31 -15.25 -6.19
C SER A 89 5.07 -14.66 -6.89
N ILE A 90 3.96 -14.47 -6.17
CA ILE A 90 2.75 -13.86 -6.73
C ILE A 90 2.94 -12.36 -6.92
N LEU A 91 3.60 -11.68 -5.98
CA LEU A 91 3.90 -10.26 -6.12
C LEU A 91 4.78 -10.00 -7.35
N ASP A 92 5.81 -10.81 -7.59
CA ASP A 92 6.66 -10.72 -8.78
C ASP A 92 5.86 -10.86 -10.10
N LEU A 93 4.85 -11.73 -10.09
CA LEU A 93 3.94 -11.95 -11.20
C LEU A 93 2.98 -10.77 -11.42
N LEU A 94 2.50 -10.14 -10.34
CA LEU A 94 1.58 -9.00 -10.40
C LEU A 94 2.29 -7.67 -10.67
N SER A 95 3.57 -7.53 -10.31
CA SER A 95 4.34 -6.30 -10.53
C SER A 95 4.53 -5.92 -12.00
N ARG A 96 4.54 -6.90 -12.91
CA ARG A 96 4.74 -6.66 -14.35
C ARG A 96 3.57 -5.90 -15.02
N PRO A 97 2.30 -6.32 -14.89
CA PRO A 97 1.18 -5.56 -15.44
C PRO A 97 0.86 -4.27 -14.64
N MET A 98 1.17 -4.20 -13.34
CA MET A 98 0.98 -3.00 -12.52
C MET A 98 1.84 -1.81 -12.99
N HIS A 99 2.99 -2.12 -13.60
CA HIS A 99 3.93 -1.16 -14.18
C HIS A 99 3.26 -0.23 -15.21
N GLN A 100 2.32 -0.75 -16.01
CA GLN A 100 1.67 0.02 -17.08
C GLN A 100 0.52 0.92 -16.58
N LEU A 101 -0.10 0.59 -15.44
CA LEU A 101 -1.21 1.36 -14.87
C LEU A 101 -0.76 2.55 -14.00
N LEU A 102 0.41 2.44 -13.38
CA LEU A 102 0.95 3.44 -12.44
C LEU A 102 1.98 4.40 -13.06
N GLN A 103 2.42 4.14 -14.30
CA GLN A 103 3.38 4.99 -15.03
C GLN A 103 2.77 6.30 -15.53
N SER A 104 1.45 6.42 -15.64
CA SER A 104 0.79 7.59 -16.21
C SER A 104 0.51 8.70 -15.19
N ARG A 105 0.65 8.48 -13.87
CA ARG A 105 0.48 9.51 -12.82
C ARG A 105 1.42 9.27 -11.63
N ARG A 106 2.06 10.34 -11.12
CA ARG A 106 2.87 10.35 -9.88
C ARG A 106 2.00 10.14 -8.63
N LEU A 107 1.41 8.96 -8.48
CA LEU A 107 0.49 8.63 -7.40
C LEU A 107 1.09 7.51 -6.54
N CYS A 108 1.21 7.73 -5.23
CA CYS A 108 1.51 6.71 -4.25
C CYS A 108 0.21 6.41 -3.49
N VAL A 109 -0.48 5.33 -3.85
CA VAL A 109 -1.70 4.90 -3.15
C VAL A 109 -1.31 3.90 -2.07
N ILE A 110 -1.68 4.19 -0.82
CA ILE A 110 -1.45 3.30 0.31
C ILE A 110 -2.81 3.00 0.91
N SER A 111 -3.35 1.83 0.58
CA SER A 111 -4.51 1.29 1.29
C SER A 111 -4.00 0.21 2.25
N ILE A 112 -4.33 0.35 3.54
CA ILE A 112 -4.02 -0.65 4.56
C ILE A 112 -5.34 -1.18 5.10
N GLN A 113 -6.01 -2.06 4.38
CA GLN A 113 -7.22 -2.69 4.92
C GLN A 113 -6.88 -3.83 5.89
N ASN A 114 -7.49 -3.75 7.09
CA ASN A 114 -7.63 -4.79 8.12
C ASN A 114 -6.59 -5.93 8.08
N GLY A 115 -5.45 -5.70 8.73
CA GLY A 115 -4.54 -6.78 9.13
C GLY A 115 -3.55 -7.27 8.06
N SER A 116 -3.55 -6.69 6.86
CA SER A 116 -2.47 -6.92 5.89
C SER A 116 -1.80 -5.61 5.49
N SER A 117 -0.80 -5.20 6.28
CA SER A 117 0.13 -4.14 5.91
C SER A 117 0.99 -4.64 4.74
N ARG A 118 0.68 -4.22 3.51
CA ARG A 118 1.56 -4.50 2.37
C ARG A 118 1.76 -3.27 1.51
N HIS A 119 3.02 -2.87 1.49
CA HIS A 119 3.59 -1.77 0.73
C HIS A 119 3.60 -2.11 -0.77
N PHE A 120 3.28 -1.14 -1.63
CA PHE A 120 3.78 -1.11 -3.00
C PHE A 120 4.83 -0.01 -3.06
N LEU A 121 6.07 -0.37 -2.69
CA LEU A 121 7.19 0.56 -2.70
C LEU A 121 7.62 0.84 -4.13
N ARG A 122 7.70 2.13 -4.49
CA ARG A 122 8.47 2.56 -5.65
C ARG A 122 9.93 2.23 -5.39
N HIS A 123 10.48 1.29 -6.15
CA HIS A 123 11.93 1.18 -6.33
C HIS A 123 12.23 1.47 -7.79
N PHE A 124 12.54 2.74 -8.10
CA PHE A 124 13.10 3.13 -9.39
C PHE A 124 14.02 4.35 -9.18
N SER A 125 15.32 4.08 -9.04
CA SER A 125 16.39 4.92 -9.59
C SER A 125 16.86 4.27 -10.90
N PRO A 126 17.47 5.02 -11.82
CA PRO A 126 17.59 4.66 -13.25
C PRO A 126 18.32 3.35 -13.51
#